data_AF-A0A354X3V7-F1
#
_entry.id   AF-A0A354X3V7-F1
#
_cell.length_a   1.000
_cell.length_b   1.000
_cell.length_c   1.000
_cell.angle_alpha   90.00
_cell.angle_beta   90.00
_cell.angle_gamma   90.00
#
_symmetry.space_group_name_H-M   'P 1'
#
loop_
_entity.id
_entity.type
_entity.pdbx_description
1 polymer ?
#
loop_
_entity_poly.entity_id
_entity_poly.type
_entity_poly.pdbx_seq_one_letter_code
_entity_poly.pdbx_strand_id
1 'polypeptide(L)'
;MDGKKDCIMRNKFLYAIIIGFTLSIVGCEDTRLNDITPPKVYIPQSGEIEQTVYKTGEPFVFRLGVYKTGYDNVESTASVDVLSEDELQVYNTENNRNYKRIPDNCFQLAGGNESNVVKFSKGNRLEYVDITLDYDAIEQLADFDKDNSKQYVVPVSVVHSNLEI
;
A
#
# COMPACT_ATOMS: atom_id res chain seq x y z
N MET A 1 -73.47 -38.63 -31.92
CA MET A 1 -72.73 -38.29 -33.15
C MET A 1 -72.49 -36.80 -33.07
N ASP A 2 -71.34 -36.36 -32.58
CA ASP A 2 -70.08 -36.19 -33.34
C ASP A 2 -69.82 -34.67 -33.33
N GLY A 3 -68.68 -34.08 -32.94
CA GLY A 3 -67.43 -34.61 -32.44
C GLY A 3 -66.57 -33.45 -31.91
N LYS A 4 -65.50 -33.82 -31.19
CA LYS A 4 -64.21 -33.13 -31.13
C LYS A 4 -64.20 -31.63 -30.78
N LYS A 5 -64.57 -31.31 -29.54
CA LYS A 5 -63.89 -30.24 -28.80
C LYS A 5 -62.69 -30.88 -28.13
N ASP A 6 -61.52 -30.84 -28.76
CA ASP A 6 -60.22 -30.86 -28.07
C ASP A 6 -59.07 -30.91 -29.07
N CYS A 7 -57.98 -30.23 -28.71
CA CYS A 7 -56.66 -30.29 -29.35
C CYS A 7 -56.33 -29.29 -30.48
N ILE A 8 -56.59 -27.98 -30.31
CA ILE A 8 -55.84 -26.94 -31.06
C ILE A 8 -55.34 -25.76 -30.18
N MET A 9 -55.79 -25.61 -28.92
CA MET A 9 -55.31 -24.53 -28.03
C MET A 9 -54.18 -24.91 -27.07
N ARG A 10 -53.82 -26.20 -26.93
CA ARG A 10 -52.77 -26.64 -26.00
C ARG A 10 -51.35 -26.40 -26.54
N ASN A 11 -51.19 -26.33 -27.88
CA ASN A 11 -49.87 -26.13 -28.52
C ASN A 11 -49.48 -24.64 -28.62
N LYS A 12 -50.43 -23.74 -28.87
CA LYS A 12 -50.17 -22.28 -28.99
C LYS A 12 -49.83 -21.63 -27.64
N PHE A 13 -50.42 -22.13 -26.55
CA PHE A 13 -50.09 -21.68 -25.19
C PHE A 13 -48.67 -22.12 -24.77
N LEU A 14 -48.24 -23.32 -25.19
CA LEU A 14 -46.87 -23.80 -24.94
C LEU A 14 -45.82 -22.94 -25.65
N TYR A 15 -46.06 -22.53 -26.91
CA TYR A 15 -45.14 -21.63 -27.62
C TYR A 15 -45.04 -20.23 -26.99
N ALA A 16 -46.14 -19.69 -26.46
CA ALA A 16 -46.13 -18.40 -25.76
C ALA A 16 -45.33 -18.43 -24.45
N ILE A 17 -45.39 -19.54 -23.71
CA ILE A 17 -44.61 -19.74 -22.47
C ILE A 17 -43.11 -19.87 -22.78
N ILE A 18 -42.76 -20.59 -23.85
CA ILE A 18 -41.35 -20.80 -24.25
C ILE A 18 -40.69 -19.47 -24.68
N ILE A 19 -41.41 -18.62 -25.43
CA ILE A 19 -40.89 -17.30 -25.87
C ILE A 19 -40.77 -16.32 -24.68
N GLY A 20 -41.69 -16.37 -23.72
CA GLY A 20 -41.62 -15.55 -22.51
C GLY A 20 -40.47 -15.95 -21.58
N PHE A 21 -40.08 -17.22 -21.56
CA PHE A 21 -38.99 -17.71 -20.70
C PHE A 21 -37.59 -17.39 -21.28
N THR A 22 -37.46 -17.28 -22.60
CA THR A 22 -36.16 -16.97 -23.25
C THR A 22 -35.70 -15.52 -23.08
N LEU A 23 -36.58 -14.60 -22.68
CA LEU A 23 -36.24 -13.19 -22.44
C LEU A 23 -35.70 -12.93 -21.03
N SER A 24 -35.79 -13.89 -20.10
CA SER A 24 -35.39 -13.71 -18.70
C SER A 24 -33.94 -14.11 -18.40
N ILE A 25 -33.22 -14.68 -19.36
CA ILE A 25 -31.85 -15.20 -19.17
C ILE A 25 -30.75 -14.27 -19.68
N VAL A 26 -31.09 -13.08 -20.19
CA VAL A 26 -30.11 -12.01 -20.44
C VAL A 26 -29.88 -11.25 -19.14
N GLY A 27 -29.32 -11.93 -18.13
CA GLY A 27 -28.77 -11.25 -16.98
C GLY A 27 -27.58 -10.41 -17.44
N CYS A 28 -27.53 -9.13 -17.06
CA CYS A 28 -26.32 -8.34 -17.26
C CYS A 28 -25.16 -9.05 -16.56
N GLU A 29 -24.07 -9.27 -17.30
CA GLU A 29 -22.79 -9.66 -16.73
C GLU A 29 -22.37 -8.56 -15.74
N ASP A 30 -22.09 -8.95 -14.48
CA ASP A 30 -21.65 -7.99 -13.46
C ASP A 30 -20.19 -7.62 -13.72
N THR A 31 -20.00 -6.57 -14.52
CA THR A 31 -18.70 -6.04 -14.90
C THR A 31 -18.19 -4.97 -13.95
N ARG A 32 -18.82 -4.77 -12.78
CA ARG A 32 -18.48 -3.67 -11.85
C ARG A 32 -17.05 -3.71 -11.32
N LEU A 33 -16.45 -4.90 -11.29
CA LEU A 33 -15.07 -5.11 -10.85
C LEU A 33 -14.11 -5.31 -12.02
N ASN A 34 -14.60 -5.24 -13.26
CA ASN A 34 -13.72 -5.26 -14.43
C ASN A 34 -12.86 -3.99 -14.39
N ASP A 35 -11.58 -4.16 -14.68
CA ASP A 35 -10.60 -3.07 -14.75
C ASP A 35 -10.33 -2.34 -13.42
N ILE A 36 -10.62 -2.95 -12.27
CA ILE A 36 -10.15 -2.40 -10.99
C ILE A 36 -8.62 -2.36 -10.97
N THR A 37 -8.08 -1.25 -10.48
CA THR A 37 -6.63 -1.10 -10.35
C THR A 37 -6.10 -2.15 -9.38
N PRO A 38 -5.04 -2.90 -9.73
CA PRO A 38 -4.41 -3.84 -8.82
C PRO A 38 -4.01 -3.16 -7.50
N PRO A 39 -4.12 -3.86 -6.37
CA PRO A 39 -3.73 -3.31 -5.08
C PRO A 39 -2.23 -2.92 -5.10
N LYS A 40 -1.87 -1.88 -4.37
CA LYS A 40 -0.50 -1.36 -4.23
C LYS A 40 -0.24 -0.98 -2.78
N VAL A 41 1.03 -1.01 -2.38
CA VAL A 41 1.49 -0.47 -1.11
C VAL A 41 2.40 0.74 -1.35
N TYR A 42 2.21 1.81 -0.59
CA TYR A 42 3.00 3.03 -0.71
C TYR A 42 3.05 3.81 0.61
N ILE A 43 3.96 4.78 0.69
CA ILE A 43 4.06 5.74 1.80
C ILE A 43 3.17 6.95 1.46
N PRO A 44 2.10 7.27 2.24
CA PRO A 44 1.18 8.36 1.92
C PRO A 44 1.80 9.75 1.92
N GLN A 45 2.69 10.02 2.87
CA GLN A 45 3.47 11.25 2.94
C GLN A 45 4.85 11.02 2.31
N SER A 46 4.87 10.65 1.04
CA SER A 46 6.13 10.44 0.31
C SER A 46 6.78 11.77 -0.11
N GLY A 47 8.09 11.72 -0.36
CA GLY A 47 8.91 12.89 -0.67
C GLY A 47 9.74 13.34 0.53
N GLU A 48 10.09 14.62 0.56
CA GLU A 48 10.86 15.22 1.66
C GLU A 48 9.95 15.49 2.86
N ILE A 49 10.28 14.89 4.01
CA ILE A 49 9.59 15.11 5.27
C ILE A 49 10.58 15.78 6.23
N GLU A 50 10.53 17.10 6.36
CA GLU A 50 11.38 17.84 7.30
C GLU A 50 10.97 17.50 8.75
N GLN A 51 11.93 17.11 9.57
CA GLN A 51 11.74 16.81 10.99
C GLN A 51 12.63 17.70 11.84
N THR A 52 12.06 18.37 12.84
CA THR A 52 12.84 19.08 13.86
C THR A 52 13.00 18.19 15.08
N VAL A 53 14.24 17.89 15.42
CA VAL A 53 14.61 16.88 16.39
C VAL A 53 15.24 17.56 17.62
N TYR A 54 14.78 17.19 18.83
CA TYR A 54 15.25 17.78 20.08
C TYR A 54 15.76 16.70 21.05
N LYS A 55 16.93 16.92 21.64
CA LYS A 55 17.48 16.06 22.68
C LYS A 55 16.77 16.34 24.01
N THR A 56 15.77 15.53 24.35
CA THR A 56 14.95 15.70 25.56
C THR A 56 15.21 14.64 26.64
N GLY A 57 16.15 13.72 26.40
CA GLY A 57 16.42 12.56 27.25
C GLY A 57 15.64 11.30 26.88
N GLU A 58 14.64 11.42 26.00
CA GLU A 58 13.91 10.31 25.37
C GLU A 58 14.30 10.22 23.88
N PRO A 59 14.27 9.03 23.26
CA PRO A 59 14.61 8.89 21.85
C PRO A 59 13.59 9.60 20.95
N PHE A 60 14.05 10.19 19.84
CA PHE A 60 13.14 10.66 18.79
C PHE A 60 12.53 9.43 18.11
N VAL A 61 11.21 9.41 17.94
CA VAL A 61 10.53 8.37 17.16
C VAL A 61 9.65 9.03 16.11
N PHE A 62 9.99 8.83 14.84
CA PHE A 62 9.14 9.22 13.71
C PHE A 62 8.34 8.01 13.22
N ARG A 63 7.01 8.12 13.26
CA ARG A 63 6.11 7.03 12.85
C ARG A 63 5.72 7.19 11.38
N LEU A 64 6.37 6.44 10.50
CA LEU A 64 6.13 6.45 9.07
C LEU A 64 4.92 5.58 8.72
N GLY A 65 3.88 6.19 8.14
CA GLY A 65 2.71 5.46 7.66
C GLY A 65 2.99 4.71 6.35
N VAL A 66 2.54 3.46 6.28
CA VAL A 66 2.56 2.61 5.08
C VAL A 66 1.13 2.21 4.77
N TYR A 67 0.67 2.50 3.56
CA TYR A 67 -0.73 2.35 3.17
C TYR A 67 -0.91 1.34 2.04
N LYS A 68 -1.92 0.48 2.19
CA LYS A 68 -2.36 -0.47 1.17
C LYS A 68 -3.64 0.00 0.49
N THR A 69 -3.65 -0.03 -0.84
CA THR A 69 -4.87 0.09 -1.67
C THR A 69 -5.45 -1.28 -2.00
N GLY A 70 -6.69 -1.28 -2.51
CA GLY A 70 -7.34 -2.50 -2.97
C GLY A 70 -8.77 -2.58 -2.47
N TYR A 71 -9.62 -3.23 -3.27
CA TYR A 71 -10.99 -3.51 -2.92
C TYR A 71 -11.07 -4.62 -1.86
N ASP A 72 -10.28 -5.68 -2.03
CA ASP A 72 -10.40 -6.87 -1.19
C ASP A 72 -9.85 -6.68 0.22
N ASN A 73 -10.54 -7.30 1.18
CA ASN A 73 -10.16 -7.28 2.60
C ASN A 73 -9.32 -8.52 2.93
N VAL A 74 -8.16 -8.58 2.30
CA VAL A 74 -7.15 -9.64 2.46
C VAL A 74 -6.04 -9.21 3.41
N GLU A 75 -5.43 -10.19 4.07
CA GLU A 75 -4.18 -9.95 4.81
C GLU A 75 -3.04 -9.74 3.81
N SER A 76 -2.05 -8.97 4.21
CA SER A 76 -0.92 -8.68 3.33
C SER A 76 0.26 -8.17 4.12
N THR A 77 1.44 -8.22 3.52
CA THR A 77 2.67 -7.71 4.14
C THR A 77 3.39 -6.76 3.20
N ALA A 78 4.15 -5.85 3.78
CA ALA A 78 5.09 -5.04 3.03
C ALA A 78 6.37 -4.81 3.84
N SER A 79 7.50 -4.73 3.14
CA SER A 79 8.79 -4.42 3.73
C SER A 79 9.19 -3.01 3.35
N VAL A 80 9.58 -2.22 4.35
CA VAL A 80 10.21 -0.92 4.17
C VAL A 80 11.69 -1.09 4.42
N ASP A 81 12.52 -0.60 3.52
CA ASP A 81 13.97 -0.63 3.69
C ASP A 81 14.59 0.74 3.50
N VAL A 82 15.80 0.89 4.04
CA VAL A 82 16.61 2.08 3.86
C VAL A 82 17.39 1.93 2.57
N LEU A 83 17.32 2.95 1.71
CA LEU A 83 18.12 3.01 0.49
C LEU A 83 19.61 2.95 0.83
N SER A 84 20.37 2.25 -0.01
CA SER A 84 21.82 2.30 -0.01
C SER A 84 22.33 3.68 -0.44
N GLU A 85 23.62 3.95 -0.19
CA GLU A 85 24.26 5.20 -0.64
C GLU A 85 24.18 5.37 -2.17
N ASP A 86 24.36 4.28 -2.93
CA ASP A 86 24.29 4.32 -4.39
C ASP A 86 22.87 4.65 -4.88
N GLU A 87 21.84 4.07 -4.26
CA GLU A 87 20.43 4.37 -4.57
C GLU A 87 20.07 5.82 -4.21
N LEU A 88 20.56 6.32 -3.07
CA LEU A 88 20.40 7.73 -2.70
C LEU A 88 21.11 8.65 -3.70
N GLN A 89 22.29 8.26 -4.19
CA GLN A 89 23.04 9.05 -5.16
C GLN A 89 22.32 9.14 -6.53
N VAL A 90 21.65 8.06 -6.95
CA VAL A 90 20.76 8.08 -8.12
C VAL A 90 19.62 9.07 -7.89
N TYR A 91 18.91 8.97 -6.76
CA TYR A 91 17.83 9.89 -6.41
C TYR A 91 18.29 11.35 -6.39
N ASN A 92 19.45 11.61 -5.78
CA ASN A 92 20.06 12.95 -5.72
C ASN A 92 20.30 13.52 -7.13
N THR A 93 20.84 12.70 -8.02
CA THR A 93 21.15 13.11 -9.41
C THR A 93 19.87 13.42 -10.19
N GLU A 94 18.85 12.55 -10.09
CA GLU A 94 17.58 12.71 -10.80
C GLU A 94 16.78 13.92 -10.32
N ASN A 95 16.89 14.26 -9.03
CA ASN A 95 16.08 15.30 -8.38
C ASN A 95 16.83 16.61 -8.13
N ASN A 96 18.10 16.74 -8.58
CA ASN A 96 18.98 17.86 -8.27
C ASN A 96 19.03 18.13 -6.74
N ARG A 97 19.44 17.11 -6.00
CA ARG A 97 19.60 17.12 -4.54
C ARG A 97 21.01 16.67 -4.17
N ASN A 98 21.36 16.90 -2.90
CA ASN A 98 22.66 16.57 -2.32
C ASN A 98 22.50 15.98 -0.93
N TYR A 99 21.50 15.13 -0.73
CA TYR A 99 21.28 14.50 0.57
C TYR A 99 22.42 13.55 0.92
N LYS A 100 22.77 13.51 2.21
CA LYS A 100 23.73 12.59 2.82
C LYS A 100 22.95 11.63 3.70
N ARG A 101 23.12 10.33 3.49
CA ARG A 101 22.47 9.32 4.32
C ARG A 101 23.05 9.38 5.74
N ILE A 102 22.17 9.25 6.73
CA ILE A 102 22.60 9.04 8.12
C ILE A 102 23.12 7.59 8.26
N PRO A 103 24.27 7.36 8.92
CA PRO A 103 24.81 6.01 9.11
C PRO A 103 23.86 5.08 9.90
N ASP A 104 23.92 3.78 9.61
CA ASP A 104 23.01 2.78 10.20
C ASP A 104 23.10 2.64 11.72
N ASN A 105 24.24 2.99 12.32
CA ASN A 105 24.39 2.97 13.78
C ASN A 105 23.70 4.16 14.47
N CYS A 106 23.18 5.12 13.71
CA CYS A 106 22.57 6.35 14.23
C CYS A 106 21.04 6.32 14.25
N PHE A 107 20.42 5.25 13.75
CA PHE A 107 18.97 5.09 13.78
C PHE A 107 18.59 3.61 13.77
N GLN A 108 17.33 3.34 14.09
CA GLN A 108 16.73 2.01 13.97
C GLN A 108 15.42 2.12 13.21
N LEU A 109 15.19 1.18 12.30
CA LEU A 109 13.94 1.04 11.55
C LEU A 109 13.19 -0.19 12.08
N ALA A 110 12.01 0.01 12.67
CA ALA A 110 11.22 -1.06 13.25
C ALA A 110 9.73 -0.94 12.87
N GLY A 111 9.23 -1.88 12.09
CA GLY A 111 7.80 -2.12 11.85
C GLY A 111 7.20 -2.94 12.99
N GLY A 112 6.48 -2.26 13.88
CA GLY A 112 6.05 -2.89 15.12
C GLY A 112 7.22 -3.40 15.96
N ASN A 113 6.98 -4.45 16.76
CA ASN A 113 7.97 -4.99 17.71
C ASN A 113 9.03 -5.86 17.00
N GLU A 114 10.03 -5.24 16.36
CA GLU A 114 11.34 -5.85 15.96
C GLU A 114 11.60 -6.20 14.47
N SER A 115 10.78 -5.79 13.48
CA SER A 115 11.08 -6.07 12.05
C SER A 115 10.68 -4.94 11.12
N ASN A 116 11.42 -4.67 10.05
CA ASN A 116 11.08 -3.69 9.00
C ASN A 116 9.85 -4.08 8.12
N VAL A 117 9.10 -5.11 8.52
CA VAL A 117 7.93 -5.64 7.82
C VAL A 117 6.64 -5.19 8.52
N VAL A 118 5.76 -4.54 7.79
CA VAL A 118 4.39 -4.24 8.24
C VAL A 118 3.43 -5.34 7.81
N LYS A 119 2.48 -5.67 8.69
CA LYS A 119 1.42 -6.66 8.44
C LYS A 119 0.06 -5.96 8.49
N PHE A 120 -0.65 -5.98 7.37
CA PHE A 120 -2.00 -5.44 7.29
C PHE A 120 -3.00 -6.54 7.63
N SER A 121 -3.79 -6.30 8.66
CA SER A 121 -4.99 -7.11 8.94
C SER A 121 -6.04 -6.91 7.83
N LYS A 122 -6.98 -7.85 7.67
CA LYS A 122 -8.01 -7.83 6.60
C LYS A 122 -8.71 -6.48 6.38
N GLY A 123 -9.04 -5.76 7.47
CA GLY A 123 -9.68 -4.45 7.42
C GLY A 123 -8.73 -3.24 7.58
N ASN A 124 -7.47 -3.48 7.90
CA ASN A 124 -6.50 -2.40 8.09
C ASN A 124 -5.88 -2.03 6.74
N ARG A 125 -5.82 -0.72 6.48
CA ARG A 125 -5.19 -0.17 5.28
C ARG A 125 -3.95 0.66 5.59
N LEU A 126 -3.74 1.02 6.85
CA LEU A 126 -2.63 1.85 7.30
C LEU A 126 -1.94 1.15 8.46
N GLU A 127 -0.65 0.90 8.29
CA GLU A 127 0.24 0.38 9.33
C GLU A 127 1.47 1.29 9.42
N TYR A 128 2.32 1.09 10.43
CA TYR A 128 3.41 2.02 10.72
C TYR A 128 4.76 1.30 10.88
N VAL A 129 5.80 1.99 10.43
CA VAL A 129 7.20 1.70 10.76
C VAL A 129 7.73 2.88 11.55
N ASP A 130 8.33 2.60 12.70
CA ASP A 130 8.94 3.59 13.55
C ASP A 130 10.43 3.74 13.15
N ILE A 131 10.86 4.99 12.96
CA ILE A 131 12.25 5.39 12.77
C ILE A 131 12.69 6.05 14.08
N THR A 132 13.55 5.36 14.81
CA THR A 132 14.07 5.83 16.09
C THR A 132 15.49 6.34 15.91
N LEU A 133 15.76 7.60 16.27
CA LEU A 133 17.10 8.18 16.15
C LEU A 133 17.91 8.01 17.44
N ASP A 134 19.21 7.73 17.28
CA ASP A 134 20.20 7.76 18.34
C ASP A 134 21.00 9.06 18.25
N TYR A 135 20.68 10.01 19.13
CA TYR A 135 21.34 11.33 19.14
C TYR A 135 22.82 11.24 19.47
N ASP A 136 23.19 10.36 20.41
CA ASP A 136 24.56 10.29 20.89
C ASP A 136 25.47 9.72 19.81
N ALA A 137 24.95 8.80 18.99
CA ALA A 137 25.64 8.31 17.79
C ALA A 137 25.76 9.39 16.71
N ILE A 138 24.71 10.18 16.47
CA ILE A 138 24.74 11.28 15.48
C ILE A 138 25.75 12.36 15.87
N GLU A 139 25.80 12.76 17.15
CA GLU A 139 26.75 13.76 17.67
C GLU A 139 28.22 13.33 17.55
N GLN A 140 28.49 12.03 17.42
CA GLN A 140 29.84 11.48 17.26
C GLN A 140 30.31 11.44 15.80
N LEU A 141 29.44 11.75 14.83
CA LEU A 141 29.83 11.79 13.44
C LEU A 141 30.76 12.98 13.18
N ALA A 142 31.94 12.71 12.60
CA ALA A 142 33.00 13.71 12.42
C ALA A 142 32.56 14.95 11.61
N ASP A 143 31.64 14.77 10.66
CA ASP A 143 31.16 15.84 9.77
C ASP A 143 29.79 16.40 10.18
N PHE A 144 29.22 15.97 11.31
CA PHE A 144 27.88 16.40 11.69
C PHE A 144 27.90 17.84 12.20
N ASP A 145 27.25 18.71 11.43
CA ASP A 145 26.99 20.09 11.81
C ASP A 145 25.52 20.24 12.18
N LYS A 146 25.26 20.43 13.48
CA LYS A 146 23.91 20.65 14.02
C LYS A 146 23.18 21.83 13.37
N ASP A 147 23.93 22.88 13.00
CA ASP A 147 23.37 24.12 12.45
C ASP A 147 23.15 24.00 10.93
N ASN A 148 23.79 23.01 10.28
CA ASN A 148 23.68 22.73 8.83
C ASN A 148 23.35 21.25 8.54
N SER A 149 22.38 20.70 9.27
CA SER A 149 22.02 19.28 9.23
C SER A 149 20.95 18.93 8.18
N LYS A 150 20.43 19.90 7.42
CA LYS A 150 19.29 19.72 6.48
C LYS A 150 19.52 18.69 5.37
N GLN A 151 20.77 18.41 5.03
CA GLN A 151 21.12 17.41 4.02
C GLN A 151 21.08 15.97 4.56
N TYR A 152 21.09 15.78 5.88
CA TYR A 152 21.08 14.44 6.48
C TYR A 152 19.69 13.82 6.43
N VAL A 153 19.60 12.61 5.87
CA VAL A 153 18.32 11.92 5.66
C VAL A 153 18.39 10.45 6.09
N VAL A 154 17.25 9.90 6.48
CA VAL A 154 16.99 8.45 6.52
C VAL A 154 16.15 8.11 5.29
N PRO A 155 16.78 7.71 4.16
CA PRO A 155 16.06 7.52 2.90
C PRO A 155 15.38 6.15 2.91
N VAL A 156 14.05 6.12 2.91
CA VAL A 156 13.28 4.86 3.01
C VAL A 156 12.42 4.63 1.79
N SER A 157 12.22 3.36 1.43
CA SER A 157 11.34 2.94 0.34
C SER A 157 10.64 1.63 0.66
N VAL A 158 9.49 1.39 0.03
CA VAL A 158 8.83 0.08 0.06
C VAL A 158 9.50 -0.80 -1.00
N VAL A 159 10.18 -1.87 -0.57
CA VAL A 159 10.97 -2.73 -1.47
C VAL A 159 10.24 -4.02 -1.87
N HIS A 160 9.36 -4.51 -1.00
CA HIS A 160 8.58 -5.72 -1.26
C HIS A 160 7.17 -5.57 -0.70
N SER A 161 6.19 -6.11 -1.41
CA SER A 161 4.83 -6.24 -0.92
C SER A 161 4.25 -7.56 -1.37
N ASN A 162 3.71 -8.33 -0.42
CA ASN A 162 2.89 -9.48 -0.71
C ASN A 162 1.43 -9.09 -0.51
N LEU A 163 0.74 -8.92 -1.63
CA LEU A 163 -0.67 -8.61 -1.72
C LEU A 163 -1.36 -9.89 -2.18
N GLU A 164 -2.06 -10.57 -1.27
CA GLU A 164 -2.94 -11.68 -1.68
C GLU A 164 -4.03 -11.09 -2.60
N ILE A 165 -4.20 -11.66 -3.79
CA ILE A 165 -5.23 -11.29 -4.78
C ILE A 165 -6.20 -12.46 -4.88
#